data_AF-A0A1F5AJ44-F1
#
_entry.id   AF-A0A1F5AJ44-F1
#
_cell.length_a   1.000
_cell.length_b   1.000
_cell.length_c   1.000
_cell.angle_alpha   90.00
_cell.angle_beta   90.00
_cell.angle_gamma   90.00
#
_symmetry.space_group_name_H-M   'P 1'
#
loop_
_entity.id
_entity.type
_entity.pdbx_description
1 polymer ?
#
loop_
_entity_poly.entity_id
_entity_poly.type
_entity_poly.pdbx_seq_one_letter_code
_entity_poly.pdbx_strand_id
1 'polypeptide(L)'
;MKKIILFLTVFFLAMAVGLIAAPPVEETSAQLSAVPPDAQWALYVDVQKLISSAMFKALVDEKETAKFQGKADEFLGKLRIDPMKDLKGVTVFGLGKEDEDAVVALSGKFDRAHLVGLIKAETTHKEIAYGKYTIYRWDDDELGAFAADDLILLGENEQALKSALDALEGRKRDAAPPVLARVLKDFPNAIMVFGVNSISGLLREHDKPVILTKMKSAGGALAESGENLSLQVSITAESAQVAKDVEQAIRGLIAIANLQIKEADAQAFAQAIKIAVDGEYVRINAAYPLNKLLGLLHGKVKDLSFF
;
A
#
# COMPACT_ATOMS: atom_id res chain seq x y z
N MET A 1 -6.74 15.64 10.28
CA MET A 1 -5.30 15.78 10.63
C MET A 1 -4.76 14.54 11.32
N LYS A 2 -5.39 14.01 12.39
CA LYS A 2 -4.99 12.71 13.00
C LYS A 2 -5.11 11.47 12.07
N LYS A 3 -6.05 11.49 11.12
CA LYS A 3 -6.34 10.36 10.20
C LYS A 3 -5.35 10.20 9.04
N ILE A 4 -4.77 11.32 8.59
CA ILE A 4 -3.63 11.35 7.65
C ILE A 4 -2.35 10.83 8.33
N ILE A 5 -2.23 11.00 9.65
CA ILE A 5 -1.10 10.49 10.43
C ILE A 5 -1.13 8.97 10.48
N LEU A 6 -2.28 8.28 10.58
CA LEU A 6 -2.31 6.82 10.60
C LEU A 6 -1.86 6.21 9.25
N PHE A 7 -2.34 6.75 8.13
CA PHE A 7 -1.93 6.33 6.78
C PHE A 7 -0.46 6.64 6.47
N LEU A 8 0.02 7.82 6.86
CA LEU A 8 1.44 8.18 6.73
C LEU A 8 2.30 7.33 7.66
N THR A 9 1.87 7.07 8.89
CA THR A 9 2.66 6.28 9.85
C THR A 9 2.87 4.85 9.34
N VAL A 10 1.86 4.21 8.73
CA VAL A 10 2.00 2.87 8.14
C VAL A 10 2.88 2.89 6.88
N PHE A 11 2.78 3.94 6.05
CA PHE A 11 3.66 4.13 4.88
C PHE A 11 5.12 4.43 5.29
N PHE A 12 5.33 5.18 6.37
CA PHE A 12 6.64 5.48 6.95
C PHE A 12 7.23 4.32 7.74
N LEU A 13 6.40 3.47 8.39
CA LEU A 13 6.84 2.25 9.08
C LEU A 13 7.52 1.26 8.12
N ALA A 14 7.06 1.24 6.87
CA ALA A 14 7.64 0.40 5.82
C ALA A 14 8.96 0.96 5.27
N MET A 15 9.23 2.26 5.44
CA MET A 15 10.36 2.95 4.79
C MET A 15 11.59 3.12 5.70
N ALA A 16 11.49 2.83 6.99
CA ALA A 16 12.59 2.96 7.94
C ALA A 16 13.09 1.59 8.42
N VAL A 17 14.41 1.51 8.61
CA VAL A 17 15.16 0.52 9.44
C VAL A 17 15.85 -0.60 8.66
N GLY A 18 17.11 -0.92 8.95
CA GLY A 18 18.00 -1.72 8.10
C GLY A 18 18.10 -3.22 8.38
N LEU A 19 18.76 -3.88 7.41
CA LEU A 19 19.38 -5.22 7.33
C LEU A 19 18.95 -6.33 8.32
N ILE A 20 18.45 -7.44 7.76
CA ILE A 20 18.98 -8.83 7.84
C ILE A 20 18.21 -9.69 6.80
N ALA A 21 18.85 -10.73 6.26
CA ALA A 21 18.31 -11.60 5.21
C ALA A 21 17.13 -12.48 5.67
N ALA A 22 16.13 -12.67 4.79
CA ALA A 22 14.96 -13.53 5.03
C ALA A 22 14.70 -14.50 3.85
N PRO A 23 14.09 -15.67 4.11
CA PRO A 23 13.86 -16.77 3.14
C PRO A 23 12.58 -16.55 2.29
N PRO A 24 12.31 -17.38 1.26
CA PRO A 24 11.18 -17.16 0.35
C PRO A 24 9.85 -17.65 0.95
N VAL A 25 8.74 -16.94 0.67
CA VAL A 25 7.38 -17.29 1.09
C VAL A 25 6.53 -17.66 -0.14
N GLU A 26 6.04 -18.90 -0.17
CA GLU A 26 4.92 -19.38 -1.00
C GLU A 26 3.76 -19.74 -0.07
N GLU A 27 2.72 -18.92 -0.08
CA GLU A 27 1.30 -19.23 0.14
C GLU A 27 0.55 -17.90 -0.03
N THR A 28 -0.63 -17.91 -0.62
CA THR A 28 -1.45 -16.69 -0.73
C THR A 28 -1.76 -16.24 0.70
N SER A 29 -1.04 -15.22 1.17
CA SER A 29 -1.04 -14.82 2.58
C SER A 29 -2.46 -14.60 3.10
N ALA A 30 -2.77 -15.11 4.30
CA ALA A 30 -4.05 -14.88 4.98
C ALA A 30 -4.42 -13.39 5.00
N GLN A 31 -3.41 -12.52 5.02
CA GLN A 31 -3.55 -11.07 4.88
C GLN A 31 -4.30 -10.63 3.60
N LEU A 32 -4.05 -11.25 2.46
CA LEU A 32 -4.73 -10.95 1.21
C LEU A 32 -6.17 -11.48 1.20
N SER A 33 -6.41 -12.60 1.90
CA SER A 33 -7.76 -13.13 2.11
C SER A 33 -8.62 -12.26 3.03
N ALA A 34 -8.00 -11.37 3.82
CA ALA A 34 -8.72 -10.38 4.62
C ALA A 34 -9.30 -9.24 3.79
N VAL A 35 -8.85 -9.03 2.56
CA VAL A 35 -9.39 -8.00 1.66
C VAL A 35 -10.76 -8.44 1.15
N PRO A 36 -11.86 -7.76 1.51
CA PRO A 36 -13.18 -8.12 1.05
C PRO A 36 -13.29 -7.97 -0.48
N PRO A 37 -14.06 -8.84 -1.16
CA PRO A 37 -14.31 -8.74 -2.60
C PRO A 37 -14.90 -7.39 -3.06
N ASP A 38 -15.62 -6.72 -2.16
CA ASP A 38 -16.25 -5.41 -2.34
C ASP A 38 -15.35 -4.21 -1.97
N ALA A 39 -14.10 -4.46 -1.58
CA ALA A 39 -13.11 -3.39 -1.38
C ALA A 39 -12.98 -2.54 -2.66
N GLN A 40 -13.07 -1.22 -2.50
CA GLN A 40 -12.98 -0.27 -3.61
C GLN A 40 -11.55 0.00 -4.02
N TRP A 41 -10.62 -0.10 -3.07
CA TRP A 41 -9.19 -0.01 -3.31
C TRP A 41 -8.43 -0.83 -2.28
N ALA A 42 -7.21 -1.20 -2.63
CA ALA A 42 -6.28 -1.87 -1.73
C ALA A 42 -4.83 -1.61 -2.16
N LEU A 43 -3.92 -1.64 -1.19
CA LEU A 43 -2.48 -1.54 -1.32
C LEU A 43 -1.87 -2.67 -0.48
N TYR A 44 -0.97 -3.44 -1.06
CA TYR A 44 -0.16 -4.42 -0.34
C TYR A 44 1.32 -4.09 -0.51
N VAL A 45 2.06 -4.20 0.59
CA VAL A 45 3.51 -4.08 0.66
C VAL A 45 4.04 -5.37 1.26
N ASP A 46 4.89 -6.05 0.50
CA ASP A 46 5.69 -7.16 0.99
C ASP A 46 6.89 -6.58 1.75
N VAL A 47 6.77 -6.52 3.07
CA VAL A 47 7.76 -5.87 3.94
C VAL A 47 9.10 -6.59 3.86
N GLN A 48 9.11 -7.91 3.76
CA GLN A 48 10.35 -8.69 3.65
C GLN A 48 11.07 -8.41 2.32
N LYS A 49 10.34 -8.35 1.20
CA LYS A 49 10.92 -7.95 -0.10
C LYS A 49 11.37 -6.49 -0.09
N LEU A 50 10.60 -5.59 0.53
CA LEU A 50 10.98 -4.18 0.64
C LEU A 50 12.30 -4.03 1.40
N ILE A 51 12.41 -4.61 2.60
CA ILE A 51 13.61 -4.54 3.44
C ILE A 51 14.85 -5.11 2.74
N SER A 52 14.66 -6.20 1.98
CA SER A 52 15.76 -6.84 1.26
C SER A 52 16.15 -6.14 -0.06
N SER A 53 15.30 -5.24 -0.56
CA SER A 53 15.47 -4.51 -1.82
C SER A 53 16.70 -3.59 -1.83
N ALA A 54 17.25 -3.35 -3.02
CA ALA A 54 18.35 -2.41 -3.22
C ALA A 54 17.88 -0.96 -3.00
N MET A 55 16.64 -0.64 -3.37
CA MET A 55 15.98 0.66 -3.19
C MET A 55 15.94 1.01 -1.72
N PHE A 56 15.48 0.09 -0.88
CA PHE A 56 15.40 0.32 0.55
C PHE A 56 16.79 0.53 1.17
N LYS A 57 17.77 -0.32 0.84
CA LYS A 57 19.16 -0.17 1.31
C LYS A 57 19.78 1.17 0.90
N ALA A 58 19.37 1.73 -0.22
CA ALA A 58 19.89 3.00 -0.72
C ALA A 58 19.14 4.23 -0.17
N LEU A 59 17.88 4.08 0.25
CA LEU A 59 17.08 5.14 0.88
C LEU A 59 17.34 5.24 2.39
N VAL A 60 17.67 4.13 3.04
CA VAL A 60 18.01 4.09 4.46
C VAL A 60 19.45 4.58 4.64
N ASP A 61 19.63 5.89 4.86
CA ASP A 61 20.88 6.46 5.37
C ASP A 61 20.95 6.21 6.89
N GLU A 62 22.06 5.64 7.37
CA GLU A 62 22.33 5.37 8.80
C GLU A 62 22.17 6.61 9.68
N LYS A 63 22.33 7.83 9.13
CA LYS A 63 22.22 9.09 9.88
C LYS A 63 20.82 9.70 9.91
N GLU A 64 19.98 9.45 8.92
CA GLU A 64 18.60 9.95 8.83
C GLU A 64 17.62 9.00 9.55
N THR A 65 17.88 7.69 9.51
CA THR A 65 17.14 6.73 10.36
C THR A 65 17.24 7.10 11.83
N ALA A 66 18.40 7.57 12.31
CA ALA A 66 18.59 8.03 13.70
C ALA A 66 17.65 9.17 14.16
N LYS A 67 17.03 9.92 13.25
CA LYS A 67 16.10 11.03 13.59
C LYS A 67 14.63 10.62 13.60
N PHE A 68 14.23 9.65 12.76
CA PHE A 68 12.87 9.08 12.78
C PHE A 68 12.65 8.12 13.96
N GLN A 69 13.73 7.65 14.57
CA GLN A 69 13.77 6.67 15.67
C GLN A 69 13.23 7.17 17.03
N GLY A 70 12.98 8.47 17.25
CA GLY A 70 12.66 8.95 18.60
C GLY A 70 11.31 8.46 19.16
N LYS A 71 10.21 8.73 18.46
CA LYS A 71 8.85 8.47 18.95
C LYS A 71 8.24 7.18 18.40
N ALA A 72 8.58 6.82 17.16
CA ALA A 72 8.14 5.58 16.55
C ALA A 72 8.76 4.37 17.27
N ASP A 73 10.06 4.40 17.59
CA ASP A 73 10.71 3.29 18.29
C ASP A 73 10.24 3.18 19.74
N GLU A 74 9.91 4.29 20.41
CA GLU A 74 9.34 4.23 21.75
C GLU A 74 7.95 3.56 21.72
N PHE A 75 7.12 3.91 20.75
CA PHE A 75 5.80 3.32 20.57
C PHE A 75 5.88 1.84 20.18
N LEU A 76 6.70 1.49 19.17
CA LEU A 76 6.92 0.12 18.73
C LEU A 76 7.59 -0.73 19.83
N GLY A 77 8.52 -0.14 20.57
CA GLY A 77 9.14 -0.75 21.74
C GLY A 77 8.13 -1.06 22.83
N LYS A 78 7.15 -0.17 23.08
CA LYS A 78 6.00 -0.45 23.96
C LYS A 78 5.16 -1.61 23.43
N LEU A 79 4.93 -1.68 22.12
CA LEU A 79 4.19 -2.79 21.50
C LEU A 79 4.99 -4.11 21.42
N ARG A 80 6.31 -4.07 21.65
CA ARG A 80 7.24 -5.19 21.43
C ARG A 80 7.18 -5.75 20.02
N ILE A 81 7.02 -4.86 19.04
CA ILE A 81 7.05 -5.20 17.62
C ILE A 81 8.29 -4.55 17.03
N ASP A 82 9.19 -5.36 16.50
CA ASP A 82 10.28 -4.91 15.62
C ASP A 82 9.79 -5.04 14.17
N PRO A 83 9.40 -3.95 13.49
CA PRO A 83 8.83 -4.02 12.15
C PRO A 83 9.69 -4.77 11.14
N MET A 84 11.01 -4.81 11.37
CA MET A 84 11.97 -5.43 10.47
C MET A 84 12.03 -6.94 10.57
N LYS A 85 11.80 -7.47 11.77
CA LYS A 85 11.89 -8.91 12.06
C LYS A 85 10.54 -9.55 12.15
N ASP A 86 9.56 -8.78 12.61
CA ASP A 86 8.27 -9.28 13.00
C ASP A 86 7.26 -9.09 11.88
N LEU A 87 7.32 -8.04 11.06
CA LEU A 87 6.36 -7.87 9.96
C LEU A 87 6.79 -8.63 8.70
N LYS A 88 5.84 -9.39 8.15
CA LYS A 88 5.95 -10.05 6.84
C LYS A 88 5.42 -9.15 5.73
N GLY A 89 4.30 -8.49 5.99
CA GLY A 89 3.62 -7.66 5.00
C GLY A 89 2.61 -6.73 5.64
N VAL A 90 2.20 -5.71 4.89
CA VAL A 90 1.14 -4.78 5.26
C VAL A 90 0.16 -4.67 4.10
N THR A 91 -1.14 -4.81 4.37
CA THR A 91 -2.20 -4.52 3.41
C THR A 91 -3.10 -3.45 3.99
N VAL A 92 -3.39 -2.41 3.22
CA VAL A 92 -4.40 -1.42 3.56
C VAL A 92 -5.46 -1.45 2.47
N PHE A 93 -6.73 -1.47 2.84
CA PHE A 93 -7.84 -1.44 1.89
C PHE A 93 -9.01 -0.65 2.44
N GLY A 94 -9.85 -0.14 1.54
CA GLY A 94 -11.04 0.62 1.90
C GLY A 94 -12.28 0.11 1.18
N LEU A 95 -13.41 0.17 1.88
CA LEU A 95 -14.73 -0.16 1.32
C LEU A 95 -15.39 1.05 0.65
N GLY A 96 -14.81 2.25 0.79
CA GLY A 96 -15.39 3.50 0.32
C GLY A 96 -14.35 4.61 0.17
N LYS A 97 -14.86 5.85 0.12
CA LYS A 97 -14.10 7.09 -0.03
C LYS A 97 -13.73 7.76 1.31
N GLU A 98 -14.33 7.29 2.40
CA GLU A 98 -14.08 7.82 3.74
C GLU A 98 -12.88 7.10 4.36
N ASP A 99 -12.03 7.86 5.05
CA ASP A 99 -10.78 7.32 5.62
C ASP A 99 -11.09 6.31 6.75
N GLU A 100 -12.21 6.50 7.46
CA GLU A 100 -12.70 5.62 8.52
C GLU A 100 -13.03 4.21 8.04
N ASP A 101 -13.35 4.06 6.74
CA ASP A 101 -13.68 2.77 6.12
C ASP A 101 -12.43 1.96 5.74
N ALA A 102 -11.23 2.49 6.03
CA ALA A 102 -9.99 1.79 5.81
C ALA A 102 -9.71 0.73 6.90
N VAL A 103 -9.19 -0.41 6.47
CA VAL A 103 -8.69 -1.46 7.35
C VAL A 103 -7.23 -1.73 7.00
N VAL A 104 -6.39 -1.79 8.03
CA VAL A 104 -4.99 -2.19 7.95
C VAL A 104 -4.89 -3.63 8.42
N ALA A 105 -4.44 -4.52 7.56
CA ALA A 105 -4.05 -5.88 7.90
C ALA A 105 -2.53 -5.94 8.05
N LEU A 106 -2.03 -6.34 9.22
CA LEU A 106 -0.63 -6.53 9.52
C LEU A 106 -0.34 -8.02 9.65
N SER A 107 0.50 -8.56 8.77
CA SER A 107 0.97 -9.94 8.88
C SER A 107 2.34 -9.98 9.52
N GLY A 108 2.54 -10.82 10.53
CA GLY A 108 3.79 -10.82 11.27
C GLY A 108 3.81 -11.69 12.54
N LYS A 109 4.81 -11.48 13.38
CA LYS A 109 4.94 -12.09 14.71
C LYS A 109 4.45 -11.12 15.75
N PHE A 110 3.53 -11.55 16.60
CA PHE A 110 2.92 -10.68 17.61
C PHE A 110 2.86 -11.37 18.96
N ASP A 111 3.25 -10.64 20.02
CA ASP A 111 2.99 -11.06 21.40
C ASP A 111 1.54 -10.69 21.77
N ARG A 112 0.61 -11.57 21.40
CA ARG A 112 -0.82 -11.35 21.62
C ARG A 112 -1.15 -11.08 23.09
N ALA A 113 -0.52 -11.78 24.02
CA ALA A 113 -0.79 -11.61 25.44
C ALA A 113 -0.37 -10.22 25.91
N HIS A 114 0.79 -9.74 25.48
CA HIS A 114 1.28 -8.39 25.76
C HIS A 114 0.37 -7.32 25.16
N LEU A 115 0.04 -7.44 23.87
CA LEU A 115 -0.81 -6.46 23.16
C LEU A 115 -2.22 -6.37 23.77
N VAL A 116 -2.85 -7.50 24.09
CA VAL A 116 -4.14 -7.52 24.79
C VAL A 116 -4.01 -6.93 26.20
N GLY A 117 -2.87 -7.14 26.88
CA GLY A 117 -2.57 -6.53 28.17
C GLY A 117 -2.53 -5.00 28.09
N LEU A 118 -1.91 -4.44 27.04
CA LEU A 118 -1.89 -2.99 26.79
C LEU A 118 -3.29 -2.44 26.55
N ILE A 119 -4.08 -3.08 25.68
CA ILE A 119 -5.45 -2.65 25.40
C ILE A 119 -6.31 -2.64 26.67
N LYS A 120 -6.17 -3.67 27.53
CA LYS A 120 -6.91 -3.77 28.79
C LYS A 120 -6.50 -2.73 29.84
N ALA A 121 -5.31 -2.14 29.70
CA ALA A 121 -4.86 -1.05 30.55
C ALA A 121 -5.56 0.28 30.21
N GLU A 122 -6.11 0.43 29.00
CA GLU A 122 -6.84 1.62 28.59
C GLU A 122 -8.22 1.68 29.26
N THR A 123 -8.57 2.83 29.83
CA THR A 123 -9.85 2.97 30.57
C THR A 123 -11.08 2.92 29.67
N THR A 124 -10.92 3.22 28.38
CA THR A 124 -11.99 3.27 27.37
C THR A 124 -12.20 1.93 26.68
N HIS A 125 -11.42 0.90 27.04
CA HIS A 125 -11.43 -0.36 26.30
C HIS A 125 -12.77 -1.07 26.33
N LYS A 126 -13.13 -1.70 25.21
CA LYS A 126 -14.31 -2.58 25.10
C LYS A 126 -13.95 -3.82 24.29
N GLU A 127 -14.48 -4.96 24.72
CA GLU A 127 -14.42 -6.20 23.94
C GLU A 127 -15.80 -6.45 23.30
N ILE A 128 -15.81 -6.65 21.98
CA ILE A 128 -17.01 -6.91 21.18
C ILE A 128 -16.87 -8.30 20.58
N ALA A 129 -17.76 -9.22 20.98
CA ALA A 129 -17.77 -10.57 20.43
C ALA A 129 -18.28 -10.57 18.98
N TYR A 130 -17.58 -11.25 18.08
CA TYR A 130 -17.98 -11.40 16.69
C TYR A 130 -17.53 -12.73 16.09
N GLY A 131 -18.45 -13.69 16.00
CA GLY A 131 -18.12 -15.04 15.56
C GLY A 131 -17.10 -15.70 16.49
N LYS A 132 -15.99 -16.19 15.91
CA LYS A 132 -14.84 -16.73 16.67
C LYS A 132 -13.83 -15.65 17.10
N TYR A 133 -14.06 -14.40 16.71
CA TYR A 133 -13.15 -13.29 16.95
C TYR A 133 -13.62 -12.42 18.11
N THR A 134 -12.65 -11.75 18.74
CA THR A 134 -12.89 -10.64 19.65
C THR A 134 -12.38 -9.38 18.97
N ILE A 135 -13.26 -8.41 18.78
CA ILE A 135 -12.89 -7.07 18.35
C ILE A 135 -12.65 -6.25 19.61
N TYR A 136 -11.45 -5.70 19.72
CA TYR A 136 -11.06 -4.78 20.76
C TYR A 136 -11.30 -3.36 20.27
N ARG A 137 -11.92 -2.51 21.10
CA ARG A 137 -12.02 -1.07 20.89
C ARG A 137 -11.23 -0.36 21.98
N TRP A 138 -10.46 0.66 21.64
CA TRP A 138 -9.83 1.59 22.57
C TRP A 138 -9.85 3.00 21.98
N ASP A 139 -9.56 4.03 22.79
CA ASP A 139 -9.52 5.43 22.37
C ASP A 139 -10.74 5.91 21.56
N ASP A 140 -11.94 5.48 21.98
CA ASP A 140 -13.27 5.78 21.42
C ASP A 140 -13.58 5.21 20.03
N ASP A 141 -12.67 5.29 19.06
CA ASP A 141 -12.89 4.84 17.67
C ASP A 141 -11.87 3.82 17.14
N GLU A 142 -10.72 3.63 17.78
CA GLU A 142 -9.72 2.64 17.35
C GLU A 142 -10.21 1.21 17.60
N LEU A 143 -10.12 0.36 16.56
CA LEU A 143 -10.54 -1.02 16.59
C LEU A 143 -9.42 -1.96 16.14
N GLY A 144 -9.35 -3.13 16.77
CA GLY A 144 -8.40 -4.16 16.41
C GLY A 144 -8.93 -5.57 16.64
N ALA A 145 -8.49 -6.52 15.82
CA ALA A 145 -8.81 -7.93 15.99
C ALA A 145 -7.60 -8.81 15.63
N PHE A 146 -7.34 -9.83 16.46
CA PHE A 146 -6.43 -10.92 16.10
C PHE A 146 -7.21 -11.89 15.21
N ALA A 147 -6.97 -11.81 13.90
CA ALA A 147 -7.69 -12.62 12.92
C ALA A 147 -7.03 -13.98 12.66
N ALA A 148 -5.72 -14.08 12.95
CA ALA A 148 -4.96 -15.32 13.08
C ALA A 148 -3.80 -15.10 14.07
N ASP A 149 -3.00 -16.14 14.33
CA ASP A 149 -1.82 -16.02 15.19
C ASP A 149 -0.78 -15.03 14.61
N ASP A 150 -0.73 -14.90 13.29
CA ASP A 150 0.20 -14.04 12.56
C ASP A 150 -0.49 -12.91 11.78
N LEU A 151 -1.75 -12.58 12.12
CA LEU A 151 -2.53 -11.56 11.43
C LEU A 151 -3.35 -10.70 12.41
N ILE A 152 -3.05 -9.40 12.42
CA ILE A 152 -3.83 -8.38 13.13
C ILE A 152 -4.56 -7.53 12.08
N LEU A 153 -5.84 -7.23 12.34
CA LEU A 153 -6.60 -6.25 11.60
C LEU A 153 -6.83 -5.03 12.49
N LEU A 154 -6.67 -3.82 11.94
CA LEU A 154 -6.89 -2.53 12.59
C LEU A 154 -7.80 -1.66 11.73
N GLY A 155 -8.61 -0.80 12.34
CA GLY A 155 -9.44 0.18 11.62
C GLY A 155 -10.22 1.08 12.59
N GLU A 156 -11.01 2.01 12.04
CA GLU A 156 -11.87 2.91 12.83
C GLU A 156 -13.37 2.56 12.68
N ASN A 157 -13.74 1.88 11.58
CA ASN A 157 -15.10 1.44 11.32
C ASN A 157 -15.32 -0.05 11.66
N GLU A 158 -16.20 -0.32 12.63
CA GLU A 158 -16.54 -1.68 13.07
C GLU A 158 -17.11 -2.55 11.95
N GLN A 159 -17.93 -1.97 11.06
CA GLN A 159 -18.50 -2.70 9.93
C GLN A 159 -17.44 -3.05 8.89
N ALA A 160 -16.46 -2.17 8.65
CA ALA A 160 -15.35 -2.45 7.75
C ALA A 160 -14.47 -3.59 8.30
N LEU A 161 -14.15 -3.56 9.60
CA LEU A 161 -13.38 -4.61 10.26
C LEU A 161 -14.12 -5.95 10.25
N LYS A 162 -15.43 -5.95 10.49
CA LYS A 162 -16.29 -7.14 10.38
C LYS A 162 -16.30 -7.72 8.98
N SER A 163 -16.40 -6.88 7.94
CA SER A 163 -16.34 -7.31 6.54
C SER A 163 -15.02 -8.02 6.21
N ALA A 164 -13.90 -7.54 6.76
CA ALA A 164 -12.59 -8.18 6.61
C ALA A 164 -12.53 -9.56 7.29
N LEU A 165 -13.07 -9.68 8.51
CA LEU A 165 -13.16 -10.95 9.24
C LEU A 165 -14.06 -11.97 8.53
N ASP A 166 -15.18 -11.52 7.96
CA ASP A 166 -16.07 -12.37 7.14
C ASP A 166 -15.38 -12.84 5.84
N ALA A 167 -14.56 -11.99 5.22
CA ALA A 167 -13.78 -12.35 4.03
C ALA A 167 -12.79 -13.49 4.31
N LEU A 168 -12.08 -13.44 5.45
CA LEU A 168 -11.17 -14.51 5.90
C LEU A 168 -11.87 -15.86 6.09
N GLU A 169 -13.12 -15.85 6.55
CA GLU A 169 -13.89 -17.08 6.73
C GLU A 169 -14.45 -17.63 5.41
N GLY A 170 -14.23 -16.93 4.28
CA GLY A 170 -14.75 -17.32 2.99
C GLY A 170 -16.26 -17.18 2.86
N ARG A 171 -16.89 -16.35 3.70
CA ARG A 171 -18.35 -16.10 3.65
C ARG A 171 -18.78 -15.36 2.37
N LYS A 172 -17.83 -14.89 1.56
CA LYS A 172 -18.03 -14.30 0.22
C LYS A 172 -17.28 -15.08 -0.89
N ARG A 173 -17.17 -16.41 -0.80
CA ARG A 173 -16.44 -17.25 -1.77
C ARG A 173 -16.93 -17.16 -3.22
N ASP A 174 -18.21 -16.85 -3.44
CA ASP A 174 -18.79 -16.71 -4.79
C ASP A 174 -18.56 -15.32 -5.42
N ALA A 175 -17.92 -14.41 -4.69
CA ALA A 175 -17.63 -13.07 -5.19
C ALA A 175 -16.39 -13.05 -6.08
N ALA A 176 -16.26 -11.99 -6.89
CA ALA A 176 -15.12 -11.82 -7.77
C ALA A 176 -13.79 -11.77 -6.96
N PRO A 177 -12.67 -12.28 -7.52
CA PRO A 177 -11.39 -12.28 -6.80
C PRO A 177 -11.03 -10.88 -6.30
N PRO A 178 -10.50 -10.74 -5.07
CA PRO A 178 -10.09 -9.46 -4.51
C PRO A 178 -9.18 -8.69 -5.46
N VAL A 179 -9.28 -7.36 -5.43
CA VAL A 179 -8.58 -6.47 -6.39
C VAL A 179 -7.07 -6.74 -6.44
N LEU A 180 -6.44 -7.03 -5.29
CA LEU A 180 -5.01 -7.34 -5.20
C LEU A 180 -4.64 -8.72 -5.76
N ALA A 181 -5.52 -9.72 -5.63
CA ALA A 181 -5.21 -11.07 -6.10
C ALA A 181 -4.99 -11.12 -7.62
N ARG A 182 -5.71 -10.27 -8.36
CA ARG A 182 -5.52 -10.12 -9.81
C ARG A 182 -4.16 -9.48 -10.12
N VAL A 183 -3.82 -8.38 -9.43
CA VAL A 183 -2.56 -7.65 -9.66
C VAL A 183 -1.35 -8.51 -9.27
N LEU A 184 -1.40 -9.24 -8.16
CA LEU A 184 -0.32 -10.13 -7.74
C LEU A 184 -0.11 -11.30 -8.70
N LYS A 185 -1.17 -11.80 -9.33
CA LYS A 185 -1.05 -12.84 -10.35
C LYS A 185 -0.22 -12.37 -11.55
N ASP A 186 -0.42 -11.11 -11.95
CA ASP A 186 0.31 -10.50 -13.07
C ASP A 186 1.73 -10.08 -12.65
N PHE A 187 1.95 -9.80 -11.35
CA PHE A 187 3.22 -9.31 -10.80
C PHE A 187 3.67 -10.08 -9.54
N PRO A 188 4.03 -11.37 -9.64
CA PRO A 188 4.31 -12.22 -8.47
C PRO A 188 5.54 -11.79 -7.66
N ASN A 189 6.47 -11.08 -8.29
CA ASN A 189 7.71 -10.60 -7.68
C ASN A 189 7.64 -9.14 -7.22
N ALA A 190 6.45 -8.55 -7.17
CA ALA A 190 6.27 -7.18 -6.72
C ALA A 190 6.63 -7.02 -5.24
N ILE A 191 7.27 -5.89 -4.93
CA ILE A 191 7.49 -5.39 -3.56
C ILE A 191 6.22 -4.71 -3.06
N MET A 192 5.55 -3.97 -3.95
CA MET A 192 4.32 -3.26 -3.67
C MET A 192 3.34 -3.49 -4.81
N VAL A 193 2.07 -3.67 -4.48
CA VAL A 193 0.97 -3.74 -5.45
C VAL A 193 -0.20 -2.90 -4.95
N PHE A 194 -0.91 -2.28 -5.88
CA PHE A 194 -2.14 -1.58 -5.57
C PHE A 194 -3.23 -1.94 -6.58
N GLY A 195 -4.47 -1.77 -6.17
CA GLY A 195 -5.63 -1.99 -6.99
C GLY A 195 -6.77 -1.08 -6.61
N VAL A 196 -7.52 -0.60 -7.60
CA VAL A 196 -8.68 0.26 -7.48
C VAL A 196 -9.77 -0.30 -8.36
N ASN A 197 -10.90 -0.70 -7.78
CA ASN A 197 -12.05 -1.26 -8.48
C ASN A 197 -12.96 -0.20 -9.13
N SER A 198 -13.05 0.99 -8.53
CA SER A 198 -13.89 2.09 -9.02
C SER A 198 -13.18 3.43 -8.82
N ILE A 199 -12.51 3.93 -9.86
CA ILE A 199 -11.83 5.23 -9.79
C ILE A 199 -12.85 6.35 -9.57
N SER A 200 -13.93 6.36 -10.34
CA SER A 200 -14.98 7.38 -10.22
C SER A 200 -15.69 7.35 -8.86
N GLY A 201 -15.82 6.16 -8.24
CA GLY A 201 -16.40 6.00 -6.91
C GLY A 201 -15.55 6.59 -5.77
N LEU A 202 -14.25 6.82 -6.00
CA LEU A 202 -13.33 7.41 -5.03
C LEU A 202 -13.16 8.93 -5.18
N LEU A 203 -13.68 9.52 -6.26
CA LEU A 203 -13.59 10.96 -6.48
C LEU A 203 -14.57 11.71 -5.57
N ARG A 204 -14.06 12.69 -4.81
CA ARG A 204 -14.90 13.63 -4.06
C ARG A 204 -15.64 14.56 -5.01
N GLU A 205 -16.77 15.13 -4.59
CA GLU A 205 -17.65 15.91 -5.47
C GLU A 205 -16.96 17.12 -6.12
N HIS A 206 -16.00 17.73 -5.42
CA HIS A 206 -15.27 18.91 -5.90
C HIS A 206 -14.01 18.57 -6.73
N ASP A 207 -13.57 17.31 -6.76
CA ASP A 207 -12.33 16.86 -7.40
C ASP A 207 -12.63 15.80 -8.48
N LYS A 208 -13.32 16.21 -9.54
CA LYS A 208 -13.67 15.33 -10.67
C LYS A 208 -13.01 15.77 -11.98
N PRO A 209 -11.69 15.56 -12.15
CA PRO A 209 -11.08 15.67 -13.47
C PRO A 209 -11.84 14.76 -14.46
N VAL A 210 -12.31 15.34 -15.57
CA VAL A 210 -13.13 14.64 -16.58
C VAL A 210 -12.47 13.35 -17.07
N ILE A 211 -11.13 13.33 -17.12
CA ILE A 211 -10.39 12.15 -17.52
C ILE A 211 -10.51 11.00 -16.49
N LEU A 212 -10.47 11.31 -15.18
CA LEU A 212 -10.59 10.30 -14.11
C LEU A 212 -12.02 9.74 -14.03
N THR A 213 -13.04 10.55 -14.32
CA THR A 213 -14.43 10.08 -14.31
C THR A 213 -14.71 9.05 -15.39
N LYS A 214 -13.89 8.98 -16.45
CA LYS A 214 -14.02 8.02 -17.54
C LYS A 214 -13.14 6.77 -17.37
N MET A 215 -12.50 6.62 -16.21
CA MET A 215 -11.73 5.42 -15.86
C MET A 215 -12.56 4.52 -14.94
N LYS A 216 -12.57 3.23 -15.24
CA LYS A 216 -13.26 2.21 -14.44
C LYS A 216 -12.39 1.79 -13.25
N SER A 217 -11.19 1.30 -13.53
CA SER A 217 -10.31 0.67 -12.53
C SER A 217 -8.84 0.93 -12.85
N ALA A 218 -7.98 0.74 -11.85
CA ALA A 218 -6.54 0.72 -12.05
C ALA A 218 -5.90 -0.35 -11.17
N GLY A 219 -4.74 -0.83 -11.57
CA GLY A 219 -3.89 -1.67 -10.75
C GLY A 219 -2.44 -1.51 -11.18
N GLY A 220 -1.53 -1.78 -10.27
CA GLY A 220 -0.12 -1.67 -10.58
C GLY A 220 0.78 -2.28 -9.55
N ALA A 221 2.05 -2.37 -9.92
CA ALA A 221 3.08 -2.98 -9.11
C ALA A 221 4.39 -2.21 -9.22
N LEU A 222 5.12 -2.18 -8.11
CA LEU A 222 6.51 -1.78 -8.02
C LEU A 222 7.35 -3.02 -7.72
N ALA A 223 8.39 -3.25 -8.50
CA ALA A 223 9.28 -4.39 -8.36
C ALA A 223 10.72 -4.02 -8.69
N GLU A 224 11.67 -4.76 -8.12
CA GLU A 224 13.07 -4.70 -8.53
C GLU A 224 13.43 -5.90 -9.41
N SER A 225 14.22 -5.64 -10.44
CA SER A 225 14.78 -6.70 -11.30
C SER A 225 16.16 -6.29 -11.77
N GLY A 226 17.19 -7.00 -11.29
CA GLY A 226 18.58 -6.62 -11.51
C GLY A 226 18.87 -5.23 -10.92
N GLU A 227 19.41 -4.34 -11.74
CA GLU A 227 19.72 -2.95 -11.34
C GLU A 227 18.53 -1.99 -11.51
N ASN A 228 17.41 -2.47 -12.05
CA ASN A 228 16.28 -1.62 -12.42
C ASN A 228 15.17 -1.68 -11.37
N LEU A 229 14.64 -0.50 -11.04
CA LEU A 229 13.32 -0.36 -10.43
C LEU A 229 12.29 -0.31 -11.54
N SER A 230 11.26 -1.15 -11.44
CA SER A 230 10.20 -1.30 -12.43
C SER A 230 8.85 -0.91 -11.84
N LEU A 231 8.16 0.01 -12.52
CA LEU A 231 6.78 0.41 -12.26
C LEU A 231 5.90 -0.07 -13.41
N GLN A 232 4.84 -0.79 -13.08
CA GLN A 232 3.85 -1.27 -14.05
C GLN A 232 2.46 -0.83 -13.57
N VAL A 233 1.70 -0.17 -14.45
CA VAL A 233 0.35 0.30 -14.15
C VAL A 233 -0.56 -0.06 -15.33
N SER A 234 -1.73 -0.61 -15.02
CA SER A 234 -2.80 -0.87 -15.96
C SER A 234 -4.04 -0.08 -15.54
N ILE A 235 -4.60 0.71 -16.44
CA ILE A 235 -5.82 1.48 -16.26
C ILE A 235 -6.87 0.92 -17.21
N THR A 236 -8.08 0.69 -16.73
CA THR A 236 -9.23 0.29 -17.56
C THR A 236 -10.11 1.52 -17.79
N ALA A 237 -10.29 1.90 -19.04
CA ALA A 237 -11.15 3.01 -19.45
C ALA A 237 -12.61 2.55 -19.69
N GLU A 238 -13.52 3.51 -19.83
CA GLU A 238 -14.92 3.23 -20.19
C GLU A 238 -15.08 2.65 -21.60
N SER A 239 -14.18 2.99 -22.52
CA SER A 239 -14.15 2.48 -23.89
C SER A 239 -12.74 2.53 -24.48
N ALA A 240 -12.55 1.84 -25.61
CA ALA A 240 -11.28 1.87 -26.34
C ALA A 240 -10.91 3.28 -26.85
N GLN A 241 -11.90 4.11 -27.17
CA GLN A 241 -11.63 5.50 -27.56
C GLN A 241 -11.12 6.30 -26.36
N VAL A 242 -11.74 6.16 -25.19
CA VAL A 242 -11.26 6.82 -23.96
C VAL A 242 -9.86 6.35 -23.59
N ALA A 243 -9.54 5.07 -23.75
CA ALA A 243 -8.19 4.55 -23.52
C ALA A 243 -7.13 5.26 -24.41
N LYS A 244 -7.46 5.50 -25.69
CA LYS A 244 -6.61 6.29 -26.60
C LYS A 244 -6.50 7.75 -26.16
N ASP A 245 -7.60 8.38 -25.77
CA ASP A 245 -7.59 9.77 -25.29
C ASP A 245 -6.70 9.91 -24.04
N VAL A 246 -6.77 8.94 -23.12
CA VAL A 246 -5.92 8.88 -21.92
C VAL A 246 -4.45 8.70 -22.29
N GLU A 247 -4.14 7.79 -23.20
CA GLU A 247 -2.77 7.58 -23.68
C GLU A 247 -2.19 8.86 -24.31
N GLN A 248 -2.96 9.54 -25.16
CA GLN A 248 -2.57 10.81 -25.76
C GLN A 248 -2.35 11.90 -24.71
N ALA A 249 -3.23 11.99 -23.69
CA ALA A 249 -3.07 12.94 -22.60
C ALA A 249 -1.77 12.71 -21.83
N ILE A 250 -1.45 11.45 -21.48
CA ILE A 250 -0.21 11.11 -20.78
C ILE A 250 1.01 11.43 -21.66
N ARG A 251 0.98 11.10 -22.96
CA ARG A 251 2.04 11.48 -23.90
C ARG A 251 2.24 12.99 -23.99
N GLY A 252 1.15 13.75 -24.01
CA GLY A 252 1.18 15.21 -23.98
C GLY A 252 1.87 15.74 -22.72
N LEU A 253 1.53 15.18 -21.54
CA LEU A 253 2.18 15.54 -20.28
C LEU A 253 3.68 15.22 -20.29
N ILE A 254 4.08 14.05 -20.81
CA ILE A 254 5.49 13.67 -20.96
C ILE A 254 6.20 14.64 -21.92
N ALA A 255 5.57 15.03 -23.03
CA ALA A 255 6.13 16.00 -23.96
C ALA A 255 6.34 17.38 -23.30
N ILE A 256 5.36 17.88 -22.55
CA ILE A 256 5.48 19.14 -21.81
C ILE A 256 6.58 19.05 -20.75
N ALA A 257 6.64 17.94 -19.99
CA ALA A 257 7.69 17.72 -19.01
C ALA A 257 9.08 17.74 -19.68
N ASN A 258 9.25 17.06 -20.82
CA ASN A 258 10.51 17.04 -21.56
C ASN A 258 10.98 18.42 -22.05
N LEU A 259 10.07 19.36 -22.29
CA LEU A 259 10.42 20.75 -22.61
C LEU A 259 10.99 21.52 -21.41
N GLN A 260 10.59 21.15 -20.19
CA GLN A 260 11.02 21.81 -18.95
C GLN A 260 12.25 21.13 -18.32
N ILE A 261 12.44 19.84 -18.55
CA ILE A 261 13.55 19.07 -18.01
C ILE A 261 14.86 19.44 -18.72
N LYS A 262 15.83 19.93 -17.95
CA LYS A 262 17.20 20.23 -18.41
C LYS A 262 18.19 19.12 -18.07
N GLU A 263 17.86 18.27 -17.10
CA GLU A 263 18.71 17.18 -16.61
C GLU A 263 18.62 15.98 -17.55
N ALA A 264 19.77 15.51 -18.04
CA ALA A 264 19.84 14.40 -19.00
C ALA A 264 19.23 13.10 -18.44
N ASP A 265 19.47 12.78 -17.17
CA ASP A 265 18.91 11.57 -16.55
C ASP A 265 17.38 11.66 -16.37
N ALA A 266 16.82 12.84 -16.16
CA ALA A 266 15.37 13.02 -16.04
C ALA A 266 14.69 12.91 -17.42
N GLN A 267 15.33 13.42 -18.48
CA GLN A 267 14.89 13.18 -19.85
C GLN A 267 14.97 11.70 -20.21
N ALA A 268 16.06 11.02 -19.84
CA ALA A 268 16.21 9.58 -20.07
C ALA A 268 15.15 8.76 -19.33
N PHE A 269 14.81 9.13 -18.09
CA PHE A 269 13.71 8.51 -17.35
C PHE A 269 12.36 8.71 -18.06
N ALA A 270 12.05 9.94 -18.48
CA ALA A 270 10.81 10.23 -19.21
C ALA A 270 10.69 9.42 -20.51
N GLN A 271 11.81 9.18 -21.21
CA GLN A 271 11.88 8.34 -22.41
C GLN A 271 11.77 6.84 -22.10
N ALA A 272 12.10 6.40 -20.88
CA ALA A 272 11.96 5.02 -20.45
C ALA A 272 10.49 4.61 -20.18
N ILE A 273 9.58 5.60 -20.07
CA ILE A 273 8.14 5.36 -19.89
C ILE A 273 7.54 4.87 -21.20
N LYS A 274 7.08 3.62 -21.22
CA LYS A 274 6.37 3.00 -22.32
C LYS A 274 4.88 2.98 -22.03
N ILE A 275 4.10 3.50 -22.97
CA ILE A 275 2.63 3.50 -22.89
C ILE A 275 2.10 2.70 -24.08
N ALA A 276 1.19 1.76 -23.79
CA ALA A 276 0.50 0.95 -24.78
C ALA A 276 -1.01 0.95 -24.50
N VAL A 277 -1.81 0.81 -25.57
CA VAL A 277 -3.26 0.68 -25.48
C VAL A 277 -3.68 -0.63 -26.13
N ASP A 278 -4.53 -1.39 -25.45
CA ASP A 278 -5.12 -2.63 -25.93
C ASP A 278 -6.61 -2.67 -25.55
N GLY A 279 -7.49 -2.46 -26.53
CA GLY A 279 -8.91 -2.27 -26.27
C GLY A 279 -9.17 -1.14 -25.29
N GLU A 280 -9.80 -1.44 -24.15
CA GLU A 280 -10.10 -0.49 -23.07
C GLU A 280 -8.94 -0.28 -22.08
N TYR A 281 -7.81 -0.99 -22.25
CA TYR A 281 -6.70 -0.96 -21.31
C TYR A 281 -5.60 0.00 -21.74
N VAL A 282 -5.14 0.85 -20.82
CA VAL A 282 -3.92 1.66 -20.95
C VAL A 282 -2.87 1.05 -20.04
N ARG A 283 -1.76 0.59 -20.61
CA ARG A 283 -0.63 0.01 -19.86
C ARG A 283 0.55 0.96 -19.88
N ILE A 284 1.03 1.33 -18.70
CA ILE A 284 2.18 2.19 -18.47
C ILE A 284 3.25 1.32 -17.82
N ASN A 285 4.42 1.24 -18.46
CA ASN A 285 5.56 0.49 -17.95
C ASN A 285 6.78 1.39 -17.95
N ALA A 286 7.46 1.47 -16.82
CA ALA A 286 8.76 2.13 -16.70
C ALA A 286 9.73 1.16 -16.00
N ALA A 287 10.93 1.01 -16.55
CA ALA A 287 12.02 0.29 -15.92
C ALA A 287 13.28 1.13 -16.08
N TYR A 288 13.89 1.50 -14.97
CA TYR A 288 15.01 2.43 -14.98
C TYR A 288 16.06 2.07 -13.92
N PRO A 289 17.36 2.29 -14.18
CA PRO A 289 18.41 1.99 -13.22
C PRO A 289 18.18 2.72 -11.89
N LEU A 290 18.14 1.97 -10.79
CA LEU A 290 17.83 2.48 -9.46
C LEU A 290 18.82 3.57 -9.04
N ASN A 291 20.12 3.37 -9.28
CA ASN A 291 21.17 4.34 -8.95
C ASN A 291 20.93 5.71 -9.63
N LYS A 292 20.50 5.71 -10.89
CA LYS A 292 20.15 6.93 -11.62
C LYS A 292 18.88 7.56 -11.09
N LEU A 293 17.87 6.74 -10.77
CA LEU A 293 16.63 7.22 -10.17
C LEU A 293 16.89 7.92 -8.82
N LEU A 294 17.73 7.33 -7.97
CA LEU A 294 18.14 7.92 -6.70
C LEU A 294 18.94 9.22 -6.89
N GLY A 295 19.71 9.33 -7.97
CA GLY A 295 20.37 10.57 -8.38
C GLY A 295 19.38 11.69 -8.72
N LEU A 296 18.25 11.37 -9.35
CA LEU A 296 17.16 12.32 -9.64
C LEU A 296 16.41 12.78 -8.39
N LEU A 297 16.40 11.94 -7.35
CA LEU A 297 15.72 12.21 -6.07
C LEU A 297 16.65 12.94 -5.07
N HIS A 298 17.97 12.86 -5.25
CA HIS A 298 18.95 13.54 -4.41
C HIS A 298 18.75 15.07 -4.43
N GLY A 299 18.53 15.65 -3.26
CA GLY A 299 18.20 17.07 -3.08
C GLY A 299 16.70 17.39 -2.97
N LYS A 300 15.82 16.53 -3.50
CA LYS A 300 14.35 16.63 -3.32
C LYS A 300 13.83 15.79 -2.15
N VAL A 301 14.60 14.77 -1.75
CA VAL A 301 14.28 13.94 -0.58
C VAL A 301 14.56 14.66 0.75
N LYS A 302 15.43 15.70 0.76
CA LYS A 302 15.66 16.53 1.96
C LYS A 302 14.44 17.33 2.41
N ASP A 303 13.52 17.64 1.50
CA ASP A 303 12.25 18.31 1.79
C ASP A 303 11.10 17.33 2.04
N LEU A 304 11.36 16.01 2.05
CA LEU A 304 10.40 15.01 2.55
C LEU A 304 10.33 14.99 4.09
N SER A 305 10.84 16.02 4.78
CA SER A 305 10.45 16.32 6.16
C SER A 305 9.00 16.81 6.19
N PHE A 306 8.08 15.88 5.93
CA PHE A 306 6.65 16.10 6.12
C PHE A 306 6.34 15.80 7.59
N PHE A 307 5.75 16.82 8.23
CA PHE A 307 5.37 16.90 9.64
C PHE A 307 4.45 15.77 10.10
#